data_AF-A0A7W0NR70-F1
#
_entry.id   AF-A0A7W0NR70-F1
#
_cell.length_a   1.000
_cell.length_b   1.000
_cell.length_c   1.000
_cell.angle_alpha   90.00
_cell.angle_beta   90.00
_cell.angle_gamma   90.00
#
_symmetry.space_group_name_H-M   'P 1'
#
loop_
_entity.id
_entity.type
_entity.pdbx_description
1 polymer ?
#
loop_
_entity_poly.entity_id
_entity_poly.type
_entity_poly.pdbx_seq_one_letter_code
_entity_poly.pdbx_strand_id
1 'polypeptide(L)' 'VIGSENRSPSLHNCTLISAPYRVGGGSAVGTLSVLGPTRIEYARMISIVSYVARVLEKVMSRDVTNN' A
#
# COMPACT_ATOMS: atom_id res chain seq x y z
N VAL A 1 1.41 9.79 -3.79
CA VAL A 1 0.66 10.98 -4.22
C VAL A 1 0.41 11.84 -3.00
N ILE A 2 0.78 13.11 -3.02
CA ILE A 2 0.69 13.99 -1.86
C ILE A 2 -0.10 15.25 -2.21
N GLY A 3 -1.13 15.54 -1.41
CA GLY A 3 -1.85 16.81 -1.43
C GLY A 3 -2.32 17.24 -2.82
N SER A 4 -1.75 18.33 -3.33
CA SER A 4 -2.07 18.93 -4.63
C SER A 4 -1.76 18.06 -5.86
N GLU A 5 -1.07 16.94 -5.69
CA GLU A 5 -0.92 15.94 -6.76
C GLU A 5 -2.22 15.13 -6.98
N ASN A 6 -3.17 15.19 -6.05
CA ASN A 6 -4.47 14.56 -6.22
C ASN A 6 -5.33 15.34 -7.22
N ARG A 7 -5.97 14.63 -8.16
CA ARG A 7 -6.84 15.23 -9.18
C ARG A 7 -8.18 15.75 -8.62
N SER A 8 -8.58 15.31 -7.44
CA SER A 8 -9.81 15.76 -6.78
C SER A 8 -9.47 16.82 -5.73
N PRO A 9 -10.12 18.01 -5.76
CA PRO A 9 -9.92 19.07 -4.77
C PRO A 9 -10.14 18.61 -3.33
N SER A 10 -11.08 17.67 -3.12
CA SER A 10 -11.37 17.08 -1.81
C SER A 10 -10.21 16.27 -1.23
N LEU A 11 -9.25 15.84 -2.05
CA LEU A 11 -8.09 15.05 -1.65
C LEU A 11 -6.80 15.88 -1.53
N HIS A 12 -6.86 17.20 -1.75
CA HIS A 12 -5.69 18.07 -1.63
C HIS A 12 -5.10 18.13 -0.21
N ASN A 13 -5.87 17.70 0.80
CA ASN A 13 -5.44 17.56 2.19
C ASN A 13 -5.10 16.12 2.57
N CYS A 14 -4.98 15.23 1.58
CA CYS A 14 -4.67 13.83 1.78
C CYS A 14 -3.34 13.42 1.14
N THR A 15 -2.67 12.48 1.77
CA THR A 15 -1.55 11.73 1.22
C THR A 15 -2.00 10.30 0.95
N LEU A 16 -1.58 9.78 -0.21
CA LEU A 16 -1.69 8.38 -0.58
C LEU A 16 -0.30 7.75 -0.67
N ILE A 17 -0.04 6.75 0.17
CA ILE A 17 1.18 5.92 0.16
C ILE A 17 0.79 4.53 -0.29
N SER A 18 1.49 4.01 -1.31
CA SER A 18 1.18 2.72 -1.90
C SER A 18 2.42 1.83 -1.97
N ALA A 19 2.24 0.53 -1.73
CA ALA A 19 3.25 -0.50 -1.95
C ALA A 19 2.65 -1.67 -2.74
N PRO A 20 3.31 -2.14 -3.82
CA PRO A 20 2.87 -3.34 -4.52
C PRO A 20 3.08 -4.58 -3.64
N TYR A 21 2.25 -5.59 -3.82
CA TYR A 21 2.41 -6.91 -3.22
C TYR A 21 2.09 -8.00 -4.25
N ARG A 22 2.71 -9.17 -4.11
CA ARG A 22 2.56 -10.33 -5.01
C ARG A 22 1.88 -11.49 -4.31
N VAL A 23 1.03 -12.21 -5.05
CA VAL A 23 0.32 -13.40 -4.58
C VAL A 23 0.56 -14.55 -5.55
N GLY A 24 0.66 -15.78 -5.02
CA GLY A 24 0.63 -17.01 -5.82
C GLY A 24 1.80 -17.21 -6.78
N GLY A 25 3.04 -17.08 -6.31
CA GLY A 25 4.23 -17.41 -7.11
C GLY A 25 4.63 -16.37 -8.18
N GLY A 26 3.92 -15.25 -8.27
CA GLY A 26 4.42 -14.05 -8.96
C GLY A 26 3.59 -13.51 -10.14
N SER A 27 2.44 -14.10 -10.45
CA SER A 27 1.63 -13.58 -11.56
C SER A 27 0.64 -12.49 -11.12
N ALA A 28 0.05 -12.62 -9.92
CA ALA A 28 -0.89 -11.64 -9.39
C ALA A 28 -0.15 -10.53 -8.62
N VAL A 29 -0.26 -9.29 -9.09
CA VAL A 29 0.26 -8.08 -8.42
C VAL A 29 -0.92 -7.24 -7.93
N GLY A 30 -1.05 -7.13 -6.62
CA GLY A 30 -1.96 -6.18 -5.97
C GLY A 30 -1.21 -4.94 -5.50
N THR A 31 -1.94 -3.90 -5.08
CA THR A 31 -1.36 -2.70 -4.46
C THR A 31 -2.04 -2.42 -3.13
N LEU A 32 -1.26 -2.37 -2.06
CA LEU A 32 -1.71 -1.90 -0.76
C LEU A 32 -1.55 -0.38 -0.73
N SER A 33 -2.62 0.36 -0.42
CA SER A 33 -2.57 1.82 -0.33
C SER A 33 -3.13 2.32 0.99
N VAL A 34 -2.48 3.31 1.59
CA VAL A 34 -2.92 4.02 2.78
C VAL A 34 -3.22 5.46 2.42
N LEU A 35 -4.45 5.88 2.73
CA LEU A 35 -4.89 7.27 2.66
C LEU A 35 -4.78 7.89 4.05
N GLY A 36 -4.07 9.00 4.17
CA GLY A 36 -3.89 9.74 5.42
C GLY A 36 -3.94 11.26 5.21
N PRO A 37 -3.88 12.07 6.26
CA PRO A 37 -3.75 13.52 6.14
C PRO A 37 -2.43 13.91 5.48
N THR A 38 -2.33 15.12 4.92
CA THR A 38 -1.07 15.59 4.29
C THR A 38 0.10 15.66 5.27
N ARG A 39 -0.12 15.93 6.57
CA ARG A 39 0.95 15.90 7.58
C ARG A 39 1.00 14.56 8.29
N ILE A 40 1.82 13.64 7.79
CA ILE A 40 2.13 12.35 8.40
C ILE A 40 3.65 12.15 8.47
N GLU A 41 4.10 11.28 9.39
CA GLU A 41 5.48 10.79 9.42
C GLU A 41 5.76 9.89 8.22
N TYR A 42 6.18 10.47 7.09
CA TYR A 42 6.32 9.78 5.81
C TYR A 42 7.25 8.58 5.88
N ALA A 43 8.45 8.74 6.44
CA ALA A 43 9.44 7.66 6.53
C ALA A 43 8.89 6.46 7.31
N ARG A 44 8.20 6.73 8.42
CA ARG A 44 7.53 5.70 9.22
C ARG A 44 6.41 5.04 8.45
N MET A 45 5.53 5.83 7.82
CA MET A 45 4.37 5.30 7.11
C MET A 45 4.77 4.46 5.90
N ILE A 46 5.75 4.90 5.10
CA ILE A 46 6.32 4.12 3.99
C ILE A 46 6.87 2.78 4.50
N SER A 47 7.58 2.79 5.63
CA SER A 47 8.13 1.58 6.24
C SER A 47 7.04 0.61 6.69
N ILE A 48 5.99 1.11 7.33
CA ILE A 48 4.84 0.31 7.77
C ILE A 48 4.11 -0.28 6.58
N VAL A 49 3.73 0.53 5.59
CA VAL A 49 3.00 0.05 4.40
C VAL A 49 3.80 -1.01 3.66
N SER A 50 5.11 -0.80 3.49
CA SER A 50 6.00 -1.78 2.87
C SER A 50 6.11 -3.08 3.69
N TYR A 51 6.14 -2.98 5.02
CA TYR A 51 6.15 -4.14 5.90
C TYR A 51 4.84 -4.94 5.81
N VAL A 52 3.69 -4.26 5.89
CA VAL A 52 2.37 -4.88 5.80
C VAL A 52 2.17 -5.52 4.43
N ALA A 53 2.60 -4.88 3.35
CA ALA A 53 2.58 -5.47 2.01
C ALA A 53 3.33 -6.81 1.99
N ARG A 54 4.56 -6.88 2.52
CA ARG A 54 5.32 -8.15 2.62
C ARG A 54 4.67 -9.20 3.51
N VAL A 55 4.03 -8.79 4.60
CA VAL A 55 3.28 -9.73 5.47
C VAL A 55 2.10 -10.30 4.70
N LEU A 56 1.36 -9.46 3.98
CA LEU A 56 0.25 -9.86 3.13
C LEU A 56 0.70 -10.87 2.07
N GLU A 57 1.84 -10.65 1.41
CA GLU A 57 2.43 -11.62 0.47
C GLU A 57 2.64 -12.98 1.13
N LYS A 58 3.21 -13.01 2.34
CA LYS A 58 3.48 -14.27 3.06
C LYS A 58 2.21 -15.00 3.48
N VAL A 59 1.18 -14.27 3.90
CA VAL A 59 -0.10 -14.85 4.31
C VAL A 59 -0.83 -15.40 3.09
N MET A 60 -0.99 -14.60 2.04
CA MET A 60 -1.72 -15.01 0.84
C MET A 60 -0.98 -16.09 0.03
N SER A 61 0.35 -16.13 0.08
CA SER A 61 1.12 -17.22 -0.55
C SER A 61 0.87 -18.57 0.13
N ARG A 62 0.58 -18.58 1.44
CA ARG A 62 0.20 -19.81 2.16
C ARG A 62 -1.19 -20.28 1.76
N ASP A 63 -2.14 -19.36 1.59
CA ASP A 63 -3.51 -19.70 1.18
C ASP A 63 -3.56 -20.25 -0.26
N VAL A 64 -2.79 -19.69 -1.20
CA VAL A 64 -2.72 -20.21 -2.59
C VAL A 64 -2.14 -21.63 -2.66
N THR A 65 -1.27 -22.02 -1.72
CA THR A 65 -0.67 -23.37 -1.72
C THR A 65 -1.63 -24.43 -1.13
N ASN A 66 -2.76 -24.02 -0.53
CA ASN A 66 -3.70 -24.91 0.16
C ASN A 66 -5.03 -25.11 -0.58
N ASN A 67 -5.07 -24.85 -1.89
CA ASN A 67 -6.19 -25.13 -2.79
C ASN A 67 -5.67 -25.71 -4.11
#